data_AF-Q57FA6-F1
#
_entry.id   AF-Q57FA6-F1
#
_cell.length_a   1.000
_cell.length_b   1.000
_cell.length_c   1.000
_cell.angle_alpha   90.00
_cell.angle_beta   90.00
_cell.angle_gamma   90.00
#
_symmetry.space_group_name_H-M   'P 1'
#
loop_
_entity.id
_entity.type
_entity.pdbx_description
1 polymer ?
#
loop_
_entity_poly.entity_id
_entity_poly.type
_entity_poly.pdbx_seq_one_letter_code
_entity_poly.pdbx_strand_id
1 'polypeptide(L)' 'MFDKLTSPHEGFRLADLSRRQCKWPVNRAQAGELHLFCGEAVQNGHPYCEEHCGKAYTGKAGSR' A
#
# COMPACT_ATOMS: atom_id res chain seq x y z
N MET A 1 3.66 -14.24 20.58
CA MET A 1 2.62 -13.74 19.67
C MET A 1 3.14 -12.41 19.17
N PHE A 2 3.59 -12.43 17.93
CA PHE A 2 4.74 -11.71 17.39
C PHE A 2 4.27 -10.63 16.42
N ASP A 3 3.44 -9.69 16.86
CA ASP A 3 2.62 -8.97 15.88
C ASP A 3 2.52 -7.48 16.18
N LYS A 4 3.62 -6.83 16.62
CA LYS A 4 3.64 -5.35 16.80
C LYS A 4 5.03 -4.74 17.02
N LEU A 5 6.03 -5.13 16.22
CA LEU A 5 7.29 -4.38 16.13
C LEU A 5 7.66 -4.00 14.69
N THR A 6 6.66 -3.79 13.84
CA THR A 6 6.80 -2.85 12.74
C THR A 6 6.05 -1.60 13.17
N SER A 7 6.81 -0.54 13.45
CA SER A 7 6.27 0.78 13.73
C SER A 7 5.35 1.17 12.56
N PRO A 8 4.04 1.40 12.75
CA PRO A 8 3.06 1.51 11.65
C PRO A 8 3.20 2.78 10.77
N HIS A 9 4.33 3.49 10.83
CA HIS A 9 4.51 4.82 10.24
C HIS A 9 5.62 4.89 9.19
N GLU A 10 6.32 3.79 8.91
CA GLU A 10 7.31 3.69 7.84
C GLU A 10 6.87 2.61 6.85
N GLY A 11 6.43 3.01 5.65
CA GLY A 11 6.10 2.05 4.61
C GLY A 11 7.33 1.25 4.15
N PHE A 12 7.08 0.18 3.39
CA PHE A 12 8.09 -0.70 2.84
C PHE A 12 8.54 -0.21 1.46
N ARG A 13 9.77 -0.55 1.06
CA ARG A 13 10.25 -0.28 -0.31
C ARG A 13 9.61 -1.27 -1.29
N LEU A 14 9.40 -0.86 -2.54
CA LEU A 14 8.83 -1.76 -3.55
C LEU A 14 9.62 -3.07 -3.72
N ALA A 15 10.94 -3.01 -3.58
CA ALA A 15 11.83 -4.16 -3.67
C ALA A 15 11.67 -5.18 -2.52
N ASP A 16 11.20 -4.72 -1.36
CA ASP A 16 10.95 -5.57 -0.19
C ASP A 16 9.54 -6.21 -0.24
N LEU A 17 8.65 -5.66 -1.08
CA LEU A 17 7.27 -6.13 -1.21
C LEU A 17 7.12 -7.32 -2.16
N SER A 18 6.52 -8.38 -1.63
CA SER A 18 6.01 -9.52 -2.38
C SER A 18 4.79 -9.18 -3.25
N ARG A 19 4.41 -10.11 -4.14
CA ARG A 19 3.21 -9.97 -5.01
C ARG A 19 1.88 -9.96 -4.26
N ARG A 20 1.89 -10.44 -3.01
CA ARG A 20 0.71 -10.55 -2.13
C ARG A 20 0.62 -9.41 -1.10
N GLN A 21 1.41 -8.35 -1.28
CA GLN A 21 1.46 -7.20 -0.38
C GLN A 21 1.08 -5.91 -1.09
N CYS A 22 0.40 -5.04 -0.35
CA CYS A 22 -0.23 -3.82 -0.81
C CYS A 22 0.82 -2.84 -1.36
N LYS A 23 0.67 -2.52 -2.64
CA LYS A 23 1.58 -1.61 -3.35
C LYS A 23 1.04 -0.18 -3.41
N TRP A 24 0.27 0.22 -2.40
CA TRP A 24 -0.21 1.60 -2.30
C TRP A 24 0.91 2.52 -1.79
N PRO A 25 1.24 3.62 -2.50
CA PRO A 25 2.26 4.56 -2.06
C PRO A 25 1.77 5.32 -0.81
N VAL A 26 2.54 5.23 0.27
CA VAL A 26 2.19 5.89 1.54
C VAL A 26 2.96 7.20 1.76
N ASN A 27 3.97 7.48 0.94
CA ASN A 27 4.69 8.75 0.95
C ASN A 27 4.68 9.43 -0.43
N ARG A 28 4.92 10.75 -0.41
CA ARG A 28 5.14 11.55 -1.63
C ARG A 28 6.63 11.71 -1.86
N ALA A 29 7.31 10.60 -2.13
CA ALA A 29 8.73 10.62 -2.42
C ALA A 29 9.04 11.56 -3.60
N GLN A 30 9.90 12.54 -3.36
CA GLN A 30 10.45 13.42 -4.40
C GLN A 30 11.65 12.75 -5.10
N ALA A 31 12.17 13.40 -6.14
CA ALA A 31 13.36 12.91 -6.82
C ALA A 31 14.53 12.80 -5.82
N GLY A 32 15.07 11.60 -5.65
CA GLY A 32 16.14 11.30 -4.68
C GLY A 32 15.64 10.73 -3.34
N GLU A 33 14.32 10.68 -3.11
CA GLU A 33 13.74 10.03 -1.93
C GLU A 33 13.30 8.59 -2.21
N LEU A 34 13.21 7.81 -1.14
CA LEU A 34 12.74 6.43 -1.22
C LEU A 34 11.22 6.39 -1.28
N HIS A 35 10.69 5.71 -2.29
CA HIS A 35 9.26 5.42 -2.37
C HIS A 35 8.88 4.33 -1.37
N LEU A 36 7.97 4.67 -0.47
CA LEU A 36 7.46 3.80 0.57
C LEU A 36 6.02 3.40 0.25
N PHE A 37 5.70 2.14 0.55
CA PHE A 37 4.45 1.48 0.20
C PHE A 37 3.84 0.79 1.42
N CYS A 38 2.53 0.60 1.44
CA CYS A 38 1.80 0.09 2.60
C CYS A 38 2.28 -1.29 3.09
N GLY A 39 2.43 -2.27 2.20
CA GLY A 39 2.95 -3.61 2.54
C GLY A 39 2.01 -4.56 3.29
N GLU A 40 0.80 -4.13 3.63
CA GLU A 40 -0.22 -5.02 4.20
C GLU A 40 -0.72 -6.08 3.22
N ALA A 41 -1.37 -7.13 3.72
CA ALA A 41 -1.91 -8.19 2.87
C ALA A 41 -2.90 -7.64 1.84
N VAL A 42 -2.72 -8.02 0.57
CA VAL A 42 -3.66 -7.62 -0.51
C VAL A 42 -4.98 -8.35 -0.39
N GLN A 43 -6.04 -7.68 -0.83
CA GLN A 43 -7.33 -8.32 -1.05
C GLN A 43 -7.27 -9.26 -2.27
N ASN A 44 -8.03 -10.35 -2.22
CA ASN A 44 -8.04 -11.31 -3.32
C ASN A 44 -8.56 -10.65 -4.60
N GLY A 45 -7.83 -10.82 -5.70
CA GLY A 45 -8.15 -10.18 -6.98
C GLY A 45 -7.74 -8.71 -7.11
N HIS A 46 -7.15 -8.10 -6.07
CA HIS A 46 -6.74 -6.69 -6.09
C HIS A 46 -5.26 -6.52 -5.69
N PRO A 47 -4.56 -5.47 -6.16
CA PRO A 47 -3.16 -5.22 -5.82
C PRO A 47 -2.96 -4.50 -4.47
N TYR A 48 -4.04 -4.18 -3.75
CA TYR A 48 -4.05 -3.36 -2.53
C TYR A 48 -4.76 -4.07 -1.37
N CYS A 49 -4.45 -3.68 -0.13
CA CYS A 49 -5.20 -4.10 1.07
C CYS A 49 -6.61 -3.48 1.08
N GLU A 50 -7.47 -3.91 2.00
CA GLU A 50 -8.88 -3.48 2.05
C GLU A 50 -9.03 -1.96 2.10
N GLU A 51 -8.29 -1.29 2.99
CA GLU A 51 -8.34 0.16 3.15
C GLU A 51 -7.95 0.88 1.85
N HIS A 52 -6.84 0.46 1.23
CA HIS A 52 -6.31 1.09 0.03
C HIS A 52 -7.10 0.71 -1.22
N CYS A 53 -7.74 -0.45 -1.24
CA CYS A 53 -8.73 -0.83 -2.24
C CYS A 53 -9.92 0.15 -2.19
N GLY A 54 -10.41 0.48 -1.00
CA GLY A 54 -11.39 1.54 -0.79
C GLY A 54 -10.95 2.85 -1.44
N LYS A 55 -9.75 3.36 -1.13
CA LYS A 55 -9.23 4.62 -1.70
C LYS A 55 -9.03 4.57 -3.23
N ALA A 56 -8.57 3.44 -3.77
CA ALA A 56 -8.31 3.26 -5.20
C ALA A 56 -9.60 3.19 -6.03
N TYR A 57 -10.58 2.43 -5.55
CA TYR A 57 -11.77 2.05 -6.32
C TYR A 57 -13.05 2.80 -5.91
N THR A 58 -13.03 3.59 -4.81
CA THR A 58 -14.10 4.56 -4.48
C THR A 58 -14.18 5.74 -5.48
N GLY A 59 -13.25 5.81 -6.43
CA GLY A 59 -13.00 7.00 -7.25
C GLY A 59 -13.62 7.07 -8.64
N LYS A 60 -14.27 6.03 -9.22
CA LYS A 60 -14.91 6.15 -10.56
C LYS A 60 -16.09 5.20 -10.79
N ALA A 61 -17.24 5.51 -10.19
CA ALA A 61 -18.56 5.16 -10.71
C ALA A 61 -19.39 6.42 -11.06
N GLY A 62 -18.72 7.54 -11.33
CA GLY A 62 -19.34 8.84 -11.56
C GLY A 62 -18.44 9.78 -12.35
N SER A 63 -18.14 9.44 -13.60
CA SER A 63 -17.79 10.42 -14.62
C SER A 63 -18.70 10.16 -15.82
N ARG A 64 -19.97 10.52 -15.64
CA ARG A 64 -20.96 10.67 -16.71
C ARG A 64 -21.35 12.14 -16.75
#